data_AF-A0A9P5NBQ6-F1
#
_entry.id   AF-A0A9P5NBQ6-F1
#
_cell.length_a   1.000
_cell.length_b   1.000
_cell.length_c   1.000
_cell.angle_alpha   90.00
_cell.angle_beta   90.00
_cell.angle_gamma   90.00
#
_symmetry.space_group_name_H-M   'P 1'
#
loop_
_entity.id
_entity.type
_entity.pdbx_description
1 polymer ?
#
loop_
_entity_poly.entity_id
_entity_poly.type
_entity_poly.pdbx_seq_one_letter_code
_entity_poly.pdbx_strand_id
1 'polypeptide(L)'
;MDDDEKGPDLEDLHIDLRHKLMSNWNKAIIKLMVEVVRHYWEEDKDDKFESLTERSNDYIQELVIQRLEHLRWIWRKAQPKVKEDGEVECPSEIEEWMAIERDNAEKETLQRMISIKKDQGAKDRFIWEWLLHVIELLGEGGMSSDESEVDAAGQVVYRVNAMPWR
;
A
#
# COMPACT_ATOMS: atom_id res chain seq x y z
N MET A 1 -7.45 33.78 -2.64
CA MET A 1 -7.51 33.71 -4.11
C MET A 1 -7.85 32.28 -4.39
N ASP A 2 -9.09 32.07 -4.80
CA ASP A 2 -9.73 30.76 -4.89
C ASP A 2 -9.33 30.10 -6.21
N ASP A 3 -8.51 29.05 -6.12
CA ASP A 3 -8.10 28.17 -7.22
C ASP A 3 -9.17 27.09 -7.53
N ASP A 4 -10.44 27.34 -7.17
CA ASP A 4 -11.53 26.36 -7.20
C ASP A 4 -12.25 26.27 -8.57
N GLU A 5 -11.79 26.96 -9.62
CA GLU A 5 -12.47 26.96 -10.93
C GLU A 5 -12.05 25.82 -11.87
N LYS A 6 -10.93 25.15 -11.62
CA LYS A 6 -10.46 24.04 -12.48
C LYS A 6 -10.51 22.73 -11.69
N GLY A 7 -11.37 21.81 -12.11
CA GLY A 7 -11.45 20.46 -11.52
C GLY A 7 -10.15 19.66 -11.75
N PRO A 8 -9.99 18.51 -11.06
CA PRO A 8 -8.81 17.65 -11.19
C PRO A 8 -8.59 17.18 -12.63
N ASP A 9 -7.33 17.18 -13.07
CA ASP A 9 -6.90 16.69 -14.36
C ASP A 9 -6.63 15.18 -14.30
N LEU A 10 -7.14 14.41 -15.26
CA LEU A 10 -6.95 12.96 -15.32
C LEU A 10 -5.50 12.57 -15.61
N GLU A 11 -4.76 13.42 -16.33
CA GLU A 11 -3.36 13.18 -16.70
C GLU A 11 -2.37 13.70 -15.64
N ASP A 12 -2.85 14.50 -14.68
CA ASP A 12 -2.03 15.11 -13.61
C ASP A 12 -2.79 15.19 -12.29
N LEU A 13 -3.12 14.02 -11.75
CA LEU A 13 -4.02 13.84 -10.61
C LEU A 13 -3.28 13.99 -9.27
N HIS A 14 -3.53 15.09 -8.56
CA HIS A 14 -2.91 15.39 -7.25
C HIS A 14 -3.89 15.22 -6.09
N ILE A 15 -3.63 14.29 -5.17
CA ILE A 15 -4.48 14.10 -3.97
C ILE A 15 -4.02 15.04 -2.84
N ASP A 16 -4.97 15.76 -2.22
CA ASP A 16 -4.67 16.54 -1.01
C ASP A 16 -4.70 15.65 0.24
N LEU A 17 -3.52 15.29 0.73
CA LEU A 17 -3.33 14.50 1.96
C LEU A 17 -3.21 15.37 3.23
N ARG A 18 -3.01 16.68 3.09
CA ARG A 18 -2.76 17.60 4.20
C ARG A 18 -4.06 17.87 4.97
N HIS A 19 -5.12 18.23 4.25
CA HIS A 19 -6.39 18.63 4.84
C HIS A 19 -7.34 17.44 5.05
N LYS A 20 -8.65 17.71 5.12
CA LYS A 20 -9.68 16.68 5.27
C LYS A 20 -9.74 15.84 3.99
N LEU A 21 -9.73 14.52 4.14
CA LEU A 21 -9.82 13.61 3.00
C LEU A 21 -11.07 13.84 2.15
N MET A 22 -12.18 14.25 2.78
CA MET A 22 -13.45 14.56 2.12
C MET A 22 -13.57 16.04 1.71
N SER A 23 -12.47 16.69 1.34
CA SER A 23 -12.49 18.00 0.69
C SER A 23 -13.22 17.91 -0.65
N ASN A 24 -13.73 19.04 -1.17
CA ASN A 24 -14.43 19.06 -2.46
C ASN A 24 -13.50 18.55 -3.60
N TRP A 25 -12.23 18.95 -3.56
CA TRP A 25 -11.18 18.48 -4.45
C TRP A 25 -11.02 16.95 -4.43
N ASN A 26 -10.78 16.36 -3.27
CA ASN A 26 -10.60 14.91 -3.16
C ASN A 26 -11.86 14.12 -3.50
N LYS A 27 -13.06 14.67 -3.23
CA LYS A 27 -14.31 14.04 -3.67
C LYS A 27 -14.42 13.97 -5.19
N ALA A 28 -13.98 15.02 -5.90
CA ALA A 28 -13.92 15.01 -7.35
C ALA A 28 -12.94 13.95 -7.85
N ILE A 29 -11.78 13.80 -7.20
CA ILE A 29 -10.80 12.75 -7.49
C ILE A 29 -11.38 11.35 -7.27
N ILE A 30 -12.02 11.10 -6.11
CA ILE A 30 -12.65 9.81 -5.80
C ILE A 30 -13.66 9.44 -6.88
N LYS A 31 -14.47 10.40 -7.33
CA LYS A 31 -15.44 10.19 -8.40
C LYS A 31 -14.76 9.77 -9.71
N LEU A 32 -13.69 10.46 -10.11
CA LEU A 32 -12.90 10.09 -11.30
C LEU A 32 -12.31 8.68 -11.16
N MET A 33 -11.77 8.32 -9.98
CA MET A 33 -11.24 6.98 -9.74
C MET A 33 -12.31 5.89 -9.88
N VAL A 34 -13.53 6.12 -9.40
CA VAL A 34 -14.66 5.18 -9.56
C VAL A 34 -15.04 5.05 -11.04
N GLU A 35 -15.08 6.16 -11.78
CA GLU A 35 -15.35 6.17 -13.22
C GLU A 35 -14.28 5.39 -14.01
N VAL A 36 -13.00 5.57 -13.67
CA VAL A 36 -11.88 4.82 -14.28
C VAL A 36 -11.99 3.32 -14.01
N VAL A 37 -12.27 2.91 -12.76
CA VAL A 37 -12.45 1.48 -12.43
C VAL A 37 -13.63 0.88 -13.21
N ARG A 38 -14.72 1.64 -13.35
CA ARG A 38 -15.89 1.25 -14.15
C ARG A 38 -15.53 1.08 -15.63
N HIS A 39 -14.80 2.03 -16.20
CA HIS A 39 -14.34 1.97 -17.58
C HIS A 39 -13.50 0.71 -17.83
N TYR A 40 -12.56 0.38 -16.94
CA TYR A 40 -11.78 -0.85 -17.06
C TYR A 40 -12.67 -2.11 -16.97
N TRP A 41 -13.70 -2.14 -16.12
CA TRP A 41 -14.63 -3.27 -16.07
C TRP A 41 -15.49 -3.44 -17.33
N GLU A 42 -15.84 -2.34 -18.00
CA GLU A 42 -16.73 -2.34 -19.16
C GLU A 42 -15.98 -2.56 -20.49
N GLU A 43 -14.83 -1.90 -20.66
CA GLU A 43 -14.06 -1.92 -21.91
C GLU A 43 -12.90 -2.91 -21.91
N ASP A 44 -12.27 -3.14 -20.75
CA ASP A 44 -11.02 -3.91 -20.65
C ASP A 44 -11.28 -5.27 -20.00
N LYS A 45 -11.81 -6.20 -20.81
CA LYS A 45 -11.89 -7.63 -20.44
C LYS A 45 -10.52 -8.31 -20.51
N ASP A 46 -9.51 -7.67 -19.95
CA ASP A 46 -8.24 -8.34 -19.71
C ASP A 46 -8.50 -9.47 -18.69
N ASP A 47 -7.85 -10.63 -18.83
CA ASP A 47 -8.11 -11.85 -18.02
C ASP A 47 -8.11 -11.57 -16.50
N LYS A 48 -7.41 -10.51 -16.07
CA LYS A 48 -7.33 -10.04 -14.69
C LYS A 48 -8.65 -9.49 -14.16
N PHE A 49 -9.42 -8.75 -14.96
CA PHE A 49 -10.68 -8.14 -14.54
C PHE A 49 -11.89 -9.01 -14.87
N GLU A 50 -11.81 -9.91 -15.85
CA GLU A 50 -12.92 -10.80 -16.21
C GLU A 50 -13.29 -11.77 -15.07
N SER A 51 -12.31 -12.13 -14.21
CA SER A 51 -12.54 -12.97 -13.03
C SER A 51 -13.17 -12.23 -11.84
N LEU A 52 -13.23 -10.89 -11.87
CA LEU A 52 -13.76 -10.08 -10.78
C LEU A 52 -15.28 -9.91 -10.92
N THR A 53 -16.01 -10.19 -9.84
CA THR A 53 -17.46 -9.95 -9.81
C THR A 53 -17.76 -8.46 -9.90
N GLU A 54 -18.72 -8.07 -10.74
CA GLU A 54 -19.21 -6.69 -10.80
C GLU A 54 -19.65 -6.21 -9.41
N ARG A 55 -19.26 -5.00 -9.02
CA ARG A 55 -19.62 -4.37 -7.73
C ARG A 55 -20.31 -3.04 -7.92
N SER A 56 -21.15 -2.66 -6.96
CA SER A 56 -21.82 -1.35 -6.97
C SER A 56 -20.80 -0.20 -6.91
N ASN A 57 -21.17 0.96 -7.47
CA ASN A 57 -20.34 2.16 -7.38
C ASN A 57 -20.06 2.56 -5.93
N ASP A 58 -21.04 2.41 -5.05
CA ASP A 58 -20.87 2.69 -3.61
C ASP A 58 -19.76 1.83 -3.00
N TYR A 59 -19.70 0.55 -3.36
CA TYR A 59 -18.66 -0.36 -2.88
C TYR A 59 -17.27 0.04 -3.38
N ILE A 60 -17.15 0.37 -4.68
CA ILE A 60 -15.88 0.84 -5.25
C ILE A 60 -15.46 2.14 -4.57
N GLN A 61 -16.40 3.06 -4.37
CA GLN A 61 -16.15 4.34 -3.72
C GLN A 61 -15.64 4.13 -2.30
N GLU A 62 -16.26 3.24 -1.52
CA GLU A 62 -15.80 2.87 -0.18
C GLU A 62 -14.37 2.30 -0.20
N LEU A 63 -14.04 1.42 -1.16
CA LEU A 63 -12.69 0.89 -1.31
C LEU A 63 -11.66 1.97 -1.63
N VAL A 64 -11.98 2.88 -2.55
CA VAL A 64 -11.12 4.01 -2.90
C VAL A 64 -10.90 4.89 -1.67
N ILE A 65 -11.96 5.20 -0.92
CA ILE A 65 -11.88 5.98 0.32
C ILE A 65 -10.96 5.29 1.32
N GLN A 66 -11.16 4.00 1.60
CA GLN A 66 -10.31 3.25 2.53
C GLN A 66 -8.84 3.27 2.10
N ARG A 67 -8.57 3.12 0.80
CA ARG A 67 -7.19 3.18 0.28
C ARG A 67 -6.57 4.56 0.46
N LEU A 68 -7.32 5.61 0.22
CA LEU A 68 -6.87 6.99 0.41
C LEU A 68 -6.70 7.36 1.89
N GLU A 69 -7.54 6.82 2.79
CA GLU A 69 -7.36 6.96 4.24
C GLU A 69 -6.06 6.32 4.70
N HIS A 70 -5.77 5.12 4.20
CA HIS A 70 -4.53 4.43 4.50
C HIS A 70 -3.31 5.19 3.96
N LEU A 71 -3.36 5.66 2.71
CA LEU A 71 -2.31 6.49 2.11
C LEU A 71 -2.05 7.75 2.95
N ARG A 72 -3.11 8.45 3.37
CA ARG A 72 -3.00 9.64 4.21
C ARG A 72 -2.41 9.33 5.59
N TRP A 73 -2.75 8.19 6.17
CA TRP A 73 -2.16 7.75 7.43
C TRP A 73 -0.66 7.50 7.28
N ILE A 74 -0.23 6.77 6.24
CA ILE A 74 1.19 6.55 5.92
C ILE A 74 1.90 7.88 5.70
N TRP A 75 1.35 8.75 4.85
CA TRP A 75 1.96 10.04 4.52
C TRP A 75 2.17 10.93 5.75
N ARG A 76 1.17 10.98 6.65
CA ARG A 76 1.28 11.74 7.92
C ARG A 76 2.34 11.18 8.85
N LYS A 77 2.48 9.86 8.86
CA LYS A 77 3.43 9.16 9.69
C LYS A 77 4.86 9.40 9.21
N ALA A 78 5.07 9.34 7.90
CA ALA A 78 6.34 9.60 7.21
C ALA A 78 6.69 11.10 7.12
N GLN A 79 6.01 11.99 7.87
CA GLN A 79 6.45 13.39 7.93
C GLN A 79 7.73 13.51 8.75
N PRO A 80 8.71 14.33 8.32
CA PRO A 80 9.95 14.54 9.06
C PRO A 80 9.68 15.03 10.48
N LYS A 81 10.35 14.41 11.45
CA LYS A 81 10.28 14.80 12.87
C LYS A 81 11.54 15.58 13.26
N VAL A 82 11.42 16.35 14.34
CA VAL A 82 12.55 17.05 14.95
C VAL A 82 13.19 16.12 15.98
N LYS A 83 14.50 15.93 15.87
CA LYS A 83 15.33 15.11 16.75
C LYS A 83 15.62 15.83 18.06
N GLU A 84 16.20 15.09 19.02
CA GLU A 84 16.57 15.63 20.34
C GLU A 84 17.65 16.73 20.26
N ASP A 85 18.49 16.71 19.23
CA ASP A 85 19.51 17.72 18.95
C ASP A 85 18.95 18.97 18.23
N GLY A 86 17.66 18.96 17.90
CA GLY A 86 16.98 20.04 17.19
C GLY A 86 17.08 19.97 15.66
N GLU A 87 17.74 18.97 15.10
CA GLU A 87 17.79 18.75 13.65
C GLU A 87 16.52 18.07 13.13
N VAL A 88 16.21 18.26 11.85
CA VAL A 88 15.07 17.59 11.19
C VAL A 88 15.56 16.28 10.58
N GLU A 89 14.81 15.20 10.76
CA GLU A 89 15.07 13.91 10.09
C GLU A 89 15.24 14.09 8.58
N CYS A 90 16.27 13.47 8.02
CA CYS A 90 16.49 13.46 6.59
C CYS A 90 15.67 12.34 5.92
N PRO A 91 15.43 12.39 4.60
CA PRO A 91 14.62 11.40 3.91
C PRO A 91 15.09 9.94 4.10
N SER A 92 16.40 9.69 4.10
CA SER A 92 16.93 8.33 4.28
C SER A 92 16.65 7.77 5.68
N GLU A 93 16.68 8.61 6.72
CA GLU A 93 16.31 8.19 8.07
C GLU A 93 14.82 7.84 8.13
N ILE A 94 13.98 8.61 7.45
CA ILE A 94 12.54 8.35 7.35
C ILE A 94 12.25 7.02 6.67
N GLU A 95 12.91 6.76 5.55
CA GLU A 95 12.82 5.50 4.81
C GLU A 95 13.25 4.31 5.67
N GLU A 96 14.38 4.43 6.38
CA GLU A 96 14.92 3.38 7.23
C GLU A 96 13.93 3.00 8.34
N TRP A 97 13.43 3.97 9.13
CA TRP A 97 12.52 3.63 10.22
C TRP A 97 11.14 3.18 9.73
N MET A 98 10.65 3.71 8.59
CA MET A 98 9.42 3.24 7.96
C MET A 98 9.54 1.80 7.47
N ALA A 99 10.71 1.40 6.96
CA ALA A 99 10.98 0.01 6.56
C ALA A 99 10.99 -0.92 7.78
N ILE A 100 11.71 -0.55 8.85
CA ILE A 100 11.74 -1.30 10.11
C ILE A 100 10.32 -1.50 10.66
N GLU A 101 9.49 -0.45 10.63
CA GLU A 101 8.14 -0.53 11.15
C GLU A 101 7.21 -1.40 10.29
N ARG A 102 7.36 -1.37 8.96
CA ARG A 102 6.65 -2.27 8.05
C ARG A 102 7.00 -3.73 8.35
N ASP A 103 8.29 -4.02 8.48
CA ASP A 103 8.79 -5.37 8.76
C ASP A 103 8.28 -5.89 10.12
N ASN A 104 8.20 -5.00 11.12
CA ASN A 104 7.59 -5.32 12.41
C ASN A 104 6.08 -5.59 12.29
N ALA A 105 5.35 -4.79 11.51
CA ALA A 105 3.91 -5.00 11.30
C ALA A 105 3.61 -6.34 10.60
N GLU A 106 4.46 -6.77 9.68
CA GLU A 106 4.35 -8.09 9.04
C GLU A 106 4.56 -9.23 10.05
N LYS A 107 5.61 -9.13 10.88
CA LYS A 107 5.85 -10.08 11.98
C LYS A 107 4.69 -10.15 12.96
N GLU A 108 4.15 -9.00 13.37
CA GLU A 108 2.97 -8.96 14.25
C GLU A 108 1.75 -9.63 13.62
N THR A 109 1.54 -9.45 12.31
CA THR A 109 0.44 -10.07 11.58
C THR A 109 0.55 -11.59 11.58
N LEU A 110 1.74 -12.13 11.33
CA LEU A 110 2.00 -13.57 11.40
C LEU A 110 1.82 -14.11 12.82
N GLN A 111 2.32 -13.41 13.84
CA GLN A 111 2.12 -13.80 15.24
C GLN A 111 0.64 -13.85 15.62
N ARG A 112 -0.15 -12.86 15.19
CA ARG A 112 -1.61 -12.87 15.39
C ARG A 112 -2.26 -14.05 14.67
N MET A 113 -1.89 -14.30 13.42
CA MET A 113 -2.43 -15.44 12.66
C MET A 113 -2.11 -16.77 13.35
N ILE A 114 -0.88 -16.96 13.82
CA ILE A 114 -0.49 -18.15 14.60
C ILE A 114 -1.36 -18.29 15.85
N SER A 115 -1.62 -17.20 16.59
CA SER A 115 -2.50 -17.23 17.76
C SER A 115 -3.91 -17.69 17.39
N ILE A 116 -4.49 -17.09 16.34
CA ILE A 116 -5.84 -17.46 15.87
C ILE A 116 -5.88 -18.94 15.45
N LYS A 117 -4.87 -19.41 14.71
CA LYS A 117 -4.79 -20.80 14.23
C LYS A 117 -4.58 -21.78 15.38
N LYS A 118 -3.86 -21.38 16.42
CA LYS A 118 -3.70 -22.14 17.66
C LYS A 118 -5.03 -22.29 18.39
N ASP A 119 -5.78 -21.20 18.54
CA ASP A 119 -7.09 -21.21 19.20
C ASP A 119 -8.14 -22.04 18.43
N GLN A 120 -8.04 -22.04 17.09
CA GLN A 120 -8.89 -22.84 16.21
C GLN A 120 -8.48 -24.32 16.10
N GLY A 121 -7.34 -24.72 16.67
CA GLY A 121 -6.79 -26.08 16.48
C GLY A 121 -6.48 -26.42 15.02
N ALA A 122 -6.15 -25.41 14.22
CA ALA A 122 -6.00 -25.56 12.78
C ALA A 122 -4.70 -26.30 12.41
N LYS A 123 -4.80 -27.25 11.47
CA LYS A 123 -3.66 -28.11 11.07
C LYS A 123 -2.57 -27.36 10.30
N ASP A 124 -2.92 -26.25 9.66
CA ASP A 124 -2.01 -25.39 8.90
C ASP A 124 -1.19 -24.45 9.79
N ARG A 125 -1.37 -24.48 11.12
CA ARG A 125 -0.60 -23.66 12.07
C ARG A 125 0.91 -23.73 11.83
N PHE A 126 1.45 -24.91 11.56
CA PHE A 126 2.88 -25.11 11.33
C PHE A 126 3.41 -24.31 10.13
N ILE A 127 2.58 -24.07 9.10
CA ILE A 127 2.96 -23.27 7.93
C ILE A 127 3.20 -21.81 8.36
N TRP A 128 2.33 -21.27 9.21
CA TRP A 128 2.46 -19.91 9.73
C TRP A 128 3.66 -19.75 10.67
N GLU A 129 3.93 -20.76 11.51
CA GLU A 129 5.13 -20.80 12.35
C GLU A 129 6.41 -20.88 11.52
N TRP A 130 6.40 -21.69 10.45
CA TRP A 130 7.51 -21.76 9.51
C TRP A 130 7.72 -20.44 8.76
N LEU A 131 6.65 -19.78 8.30
CA LEU A 131 6.75 -18.46 7.66
C LEU A 131 7.37 -17.41 8.58
N LEU A 132 6.94 -17.37 9.85
CA LEU A 132 7.54 -16.49 10.85
C LEU A 132 9.04 -16.78 11.02
N HIS A 133 9.41 -18.07 11.09
CA HIS A 133 10.81 -18.48 11.20
C HIS A 133 11.64 -18.10 9.97
N VAL A 134 11.08 -18.21 8.76
CA VAL A 134 11.75 -17.79 7.51
C VAL A 134 12.01 -16.29 7.53
N ILE A 135 11.04 -15.48 7.97
CA ILE A 135 11.19 -14.02 8.09
C ILE A 135 12.25 -13.66 9.13
N GLU A 136 12.30 -14.36 10.26
CA GLU A 136 13.35 -14.18 11.27
C GLU A 136 14.74 -14.57 10.74
N LEU A 137 14.83 -15.66 9.96
CA LEU A 137 16.09 -16.16 9.40
C LEU A 137 16.65 -15.25 8.30
N LEU A 138 15.78 -14.68 7.47
CA LEU A 138 16.17 -13.83 6.35
C LEU A 138 16.59 -12.41 6.79
N GLY A 139 16.21 -11.97 7.99
CA GLY A 139 16.60 -10.67 8.55
C GLY A 139 16.14 -9.48 7.70
N GLU A 140 16.65 -8.28 8.00
CA GLU A 140 16.36 -7.03 7.27
C GLU A 140 16.58 -7.16 5.74
N GLY A 141 17.52 -8.01 5.31
CA GLY A 141 17.89 -8.16 3.90
C GLY A 141 16.95 -9.03 3.06
N GLY A 142 16.13 -9.89 3.66
CA GLY A 142 15.13 -10.69 2.92
C GLY A 142 13.68 -10.29 3.16
N MET A 143 13.46 -9.21 3.93
CA MET A 143 12.18 -8.52 4.10
C MET A 143 12.04 -7.30 3.16
N SER A 144 13.08 -6.98 2.39
CA SER A 144 13.00 -5.92 1.38
C SER A 144 12.10 -6.35 0.22
N SER A 145 10.82 -6.00 0.31
CA SER A 145 9.85 -6.12 -0.78
C SER A 145 10.03 -4.97 -1.80
N ASP A 146 11.28 -4.76 -2.24
CA ASP A 146 11.64 -3.85 -3.34
C ASP A 146 11.38 -4.48 -4.72
N GLU A 147 10.46 -5.44 -4.81
CA GLU A 147 10.07 -6.03 -6.11
C GLU A 147 9.05 -5.16 -6.85
N SER A 148 9.33 -3.86 -6.93
CA SER A 148 8.71 -2.94 -7.89
C SER A 148 9.66 -1.79 -8.21
N GLU A 149 10.90 -2.10 -8.58
CA GLU A 149 11.72 -1.13 -9.32
C GLU A 149 11.05 -0.88 -10.68
N VAL A 150 10.72 0.37 -10.94
CA VAL A 150 10.42 0.86 -12.28
C VAL A 150 11.75 1.17 -12.97
N ASP A 151 11.96 0.63 -14.16
CA ASP A 151 13.11 1.04 -14.97
C ASP A 151 13.01 2.53 -15.37
N ALA A 152 14.06 3.05 -16.01
CA ALA A 152 14.07 4.45 -16.49
C ALA A 152 12.95 4.78 -17.50
N ALA A 153 12.20 3.78 -17.98
CA ALA A 153 11.06 3.92 -18.87
C ALA A 153 9.70 3.69 -18.15
N GLY A 154 9.69 3.48 -16.84
CA GLY A 154 8.48 3.30 -16.03
C GLY A 154 7.86 1.90 -16.09
N GLN A 155 8.58 0.90 -16.61
CA GLN A 155 8.11 -0.48 -16.60
C GLN A 155 8.49 -1.21 -15.32
N VAL A 156 7.54 -1.96 -14.75
CA VAL A 156 7.76 -2.80 -13.57
C VAL A 156 8.71 -3.94 -13.95
N VAL A 157 9.91 -3.93 -13.36
CA VAL A 157 10.91 -4.98 -13.58
C VAL A 157 10.83 -5.98 -12.43
N TYR A 158 10.39 -7.20 -12.74
CA TYR A 158 10.44 -8.32 -11.79
C TYR A 158 11.82 -8.97 -11.86
N ARG A 159 12.64 -8.82 -10.81
CA ARG A 159 13.89 -9.57 -10.66
C ARG A 159 13.64 -10.79 -9.77
N VAL A 160 13.49 -11.95 -10.39
CA VAL A 160 13.50 -13.21 -9.65
C VAL A 160 14.92 -13.42 -9.13
N ASN A 161 15.15 -13.20 -7.83
CA ASN A 161 16.36 -13.64 -7.18
C ASN A 161 16.42 -15.17 -7.25
N ALA A 162 17.35 -15.69 -8.05
CA ALA A 162 17.64 -17.11 -8.09
C ALA A 162 18.21 -17.54 -6.73
N MET A 163 17.34 -17.96 -5.83
CA MET A 163 17.72 -18.50 -4.54
C MET A 163 18.46 -19.83 -4.76
N PRO A 164 19.63 -20.05 -4.12
CA PRO A 164 20.37 -21.29 -4.24
C PRO A 164 19.74 -22.36 -3.34
N TRP A 165 18.51 -22.77 -3.63
CA TRP A 165 17.93 -23.98 -3.03
C TRP A 165 18.43 -25.20 -3.81
N ARG A 166 19.09 -26.12 -3.09
CA ARG A 166 19.33 -27.51 -3.51
C ARG A 166 18.28 -28.41 -2.88
#